data_AF-A0A8D0E6R7-F1
#
_entry.id   AF-A0A8D0E6R7-F1
#
_cell.length_a   1.000
_cell.length_b   1.000
_cell.length_c   1.000
_cell.angle_alpha   90.00
_cell.angle_beta   90.00
_cell.angle_gamma   90.00
#
_symmetry.space_group_name_H-M   'P 1'
#
loop_
_entity.id
_entity.type
_entity.pdbx_description
1 polymer ?
#
loop_
_entity_poly.entity_id
_entity_poly.type
_entity_poly.pdbx_seq_one_letter_code
_entity_poly.pdbx_strand_id
1 'polypeptide(L)'
;HEDSSSNQGPGYATPLDAMKAPREKLMYALCILTGTEAQHPDYLSTVDVDPKSPTYCQVIHRLPMLYLNDELHHAGWSACSSSFGDTSKRRNRLVLPALGSTRIYIVDTETDPLAPRLFKVGLPTRRTTQLGSGVEG
;
A
#
# COMPACT_ATOMS: atom_id res chain seq x y z
N HIS A 1 8.71 -6.56 22.40
CA HIS A 1 8.21 -7.94 22.58
C HIS A 1 8.76 -8.71 21.40
N GLU A 2 9.76 -9.54 21.65
CA GLU A 2 10.56 -10.21 20.63
C GLU A 2 9.77 -11.36 20.02
N ASP A 3 9.59 -11.30 18.71
CA ASP A 3 8.95 -12.36 17.92
C ASP A 3 9.99 -13.47 17.68
N SER A 4 9.82 -14.61 18.35
CA SER A 4 10.75 -15.76 18.30
C SER A 4 10.59 -16.58 17.02
N SER A 5 10.67 -15.93 15.85
CA SER A 5 10.77 -16.61 14.55
C SER A 5 11.65 -15.85 13.55
N SER A 6 12.72 -15.22 14.03
CA SER A 6 13.67 -14.45 13.22
C SER A 6 14.49 -15.32 12.25
N ASN A 7 13.86 -15.87 11.20
CA ASN A 7 14.50 -16.25 9.93
C ASN A 7 13.56 -16.86 8.86
N GLN A 8 12.24 -16.61 8.86
CA GLN A 8 11.32 -17.34 7.97
C GLN A 8 10.68 -16.49 6.85
N GLY A 9 11.23 -15.32 6.50
CA GLY A 9 10.62 -14.45 5.48
C GLY A 9 9.26 -13.87 5.92
N PRO A 10 8.52 -13.17 5.05
CA PRO A 10 7.26 -12.51 5.42
C PRO A 10 6.07 -13.47 5.49
N GLY A 11 5.19 -13.26 6.47
CA GLY A 11 3.90 -13.95 6.57
C GLY A 11 3.95 -15.26 7.36
N TYR A 12 3.09 -16.20 7.00
CA TYR A 12 2.86 -17.46 7.73
C TYR A 12 2.80 -18.64 6.76
N ALA A 13 3.29 -19.81 7.17
CA ALA A 13 3.32 -21.02 6.35
C ALA A 13 1.93 -21.51 5.93
N THR A 14 0.95 -21.38 6.84
CA THR A 14 -0.41 -21.89 6.63
C THR A 14 -1.47 -20.87 7.10
N PRO A 15 -2.71 -20.98 6.61
CA PRO A 15 -3.83 -20.19 7.13
C PRO A 15 -4.06 -20.40 8.63
N LEU A 16 -3.86 -21.62 9.15
CA LEU A 16 -4.04 -21.92 10.58
C LEU A 16 -3.01 -21.19 11.44
N ASP A 17 -1.78 -21.04 10.95
CA ASP A 17 -0.75 -20.26 11.65
C ASP A 17 -1.09 -18.77 11.61
N ALA A 18 -1.59 -18.27 10.48
CA ALA A 18 -2.04 -16.88 10.36
C ALA A 18 -3.20 -16.56 11.32
N MET A 19 -4.13 -17.50 11.57
CA MET A 19 -5.22 -17.32 12.53
C MET A 19 -4.75 -17.24 13.99
N LYS A 20 -3.59 -17.82 14.31
CA LYS A 20 -2.99 -17.78 15.66
C LYS A 20 -2.08 -16.56 15.86
N ALA A 21 -1.84 -15.80 14.79
CA ALA A 21 -0.95 -14.65 14.83
C ALA A 21 -1.46 -13.56 15.80
N PRO A 22 -0.55 -12.71 16.30
CA PRO A 22 -0.94 -11.53 17.05
C PRO A 22 -1.94 -10.67 16.25
N ARG A 23 -2.92 -10.11 16.95
CA ARG A 23 -3.86 -9.14 16.36
C ARG A 23 -3.12 -7.93 15.83
N GLU A 24 -3.61 -7.38 14.73
CA GLU A 24 -3.17 -6.11 14.19
C GLU A 24 -3.35 -4.97 15.19
N LYS A 25 -2.43 -4.01 15.13
CA LYS A 25 -2.47 -2.78 15.93
C LYS A 25 -2.67 -1.53 15.08
N LEU A 26 -2.47 -1.66 13.77
CA LEU A 26 -2.60 -0.59 12.78
C LEU A 26 -3.39 -1.09 11.59
N MET A 27 -4.21 -0.21 11.02
CA MET A 27 -4.93 -0.43 9.78
C MET A 27 -4.61 0.71 8.81
N TYR A 28 -4.26 0.36 7.58
CA TYR A 28 -4.08 1.33 6.49
C TYR A 28 -5.31 1.31 5.59
N ALA A 29 -6.01 2.43 5.46
CA ALA A 29 -7.21 2.54 4.66
C ALA A 29 -7.08 3.64 3.61
N LEU A 30 -7.42 3.30 2.36
CA LEU A 30 -7.48 4.26 1.25
C LEU A 30 -8.71 5.13 1.38
N CYS A 31 -8.52 6.43 1.23
CA CYS A 31 -9.58 7.43 1.23
C CYS A 31 -9.61 8.10 -0.14
N ILE A 32 -10.68 7.80 -0.90
CA ILE A 32 -10.88 8.30 -2.25
C ILE A 32 -11.67 9.60 -2.16
N LEU A 33 -11.08 10.68 -2.65
CA LEU A 33 -11.71 11.99 -2.79
C LEU A 33 -12.01 12.32 -4.25
N THR A 34 -11.44 11.55 -5.18
CA THR A 34 -11.80 11.56 -6.60
C THR A 34 -13.32 11.46 -6.79
N GLY A 35 -13.89 12.39 -7.56
CA GLY A 35 -15.34 12.45 -7.82
C GLY A 35 -16.17 13.13 -6.71
N THR A 36 -15.56 13.59 -5.62
CA THR A 36 -16.21 14.44 -4.62
C THR A 36 -16.04 15.93 -4.96
N GLU A 37 -16.77 16.81 -4.28
CA GLU A 37 -16.58 18.26 -4.41
C GLU A 37 -15.23 18.74 -3.83
N ALA A 38 -14.56 17.91 -3.02
CA ALA A 38 -13.26 18.24 -2.46
C ALA A 38 -12.16 18.17 -3.56
N GLN A 39 -11.54 19.32 -3.84
CA GLN A 39 -10.39 19.44 -4.74
C GLN A 39 -9.08 19.02 -4.06
N HIS A 40 -9.07 17.81 -3.48
CA HIS A 40 -7.94 17.25 -2.74
C HIS A 40 -7.53 15.87 -3.28
N PRO A 41 -6.23 15.51 -3.21
CA PRO A 41 -5.77 14.18 -3.60
C PRO A 41 -6.39 13.10 -2.73
N ASP A 42 -6.53 11.91 -3.29
CA ASP A 42 -6.74 10.70 -2.50
C ASP A 42 -5.60 10.54 -1.48
N TYR A 43 -5.86 9.84 -0.38
CA TYR A 43 -4.85 9.68 0.67
C TYR A 43 -4.92 8.31 1.33
N LEU A 44 -3.80 7.91 1.94
CA LEU A 44 -3.73 6.74 2.81
C LEU A 44 -3.89 7.21 4.27
N SER A 45 -4.92 6.71 4.94
CA SER A 45 -5.09 6.90 6.38
C SER A 45 -4.40 5.78 7.16
N THR A 46 -3.71 6.13 8.24
CA THR A 46 -3.27 5.17 9.27
C THR A 46 -4.23 5.28 10.44
N VAL A 47 -4.89 4.18 10.77
CA VAL A 47 -5.82 4.06 11.89
C VAL A 47 -5.19 3.20 12.97
N ASP A 48 -5.22 3.69 14.19
CA ASP A 48 -4.83 2.93 15.37
C ASP A 48 -5.97 2.02 15.81
N VAL A 49 -5.71 0.72 15.82
CA VAL A 49 -6.70 -0.33 16.14
C VAL A 49 -6.27 -1.18 17.34
N ASP A 50 -5.26 -0.75 18.12
CA ASP A 50 -4.93 -1.40 19.39
C ASP A 50 -5.88 -0.94 20.50
N PRO A 51 -6.74 -1.81 21.09
CA PRO A 51 -7.68 -1.42 22.14
C PRO A 51 -7.03 -0.88 23.42
N LYS A 52 -5.71 -1.08 23.58
CA LYS A 52 -4.93 -0.56 24.71
C LYS A 52 -4.30 0.81 24.44
N SER A 53 -4.40 1.31 23.22
CA SER A 53 -3.82 2.59 22.83
C SER A 53 -4.70 3.77 23.25
N PRO A 54 -4.14 4.90 23.70
CA PRO A 54 -4.91 6.12 23.95
C PRO A 54 -5.55 6.70 22.68
N THR A 55 -5.05 6.33 21.50
CA THR A 55 -5.58 6.75 20.19
C THR A 55 -6.40 5.67 19.50
N TYR A 56 -6.85 4.65 20.23
CA TYR A 56 -7.71 3.58 19.69
C TYR A 56 -8.91 4.14 18.90
N CYS A 57 -9.18 3.56 17.72
CA CYS A 57 -10.22 3.97 16.78
C CYS A 57 -10.05 5.39 16.20
N GLN A 58 -8.84 5.93 16.19
CA GLN A 58 -8.56 7.24 15.59
C GLN A 58 -7.66 7.14 14.36
N VAL A 59 -7.86 8.07 13.42
CA VAL A 59 -6.91 8.31 12.32
C VAL A 59 -5.72 9.07 12.88
N ILE A 60 -4.59 8.38 13.03
CA ILE A 60 -3.36 8.91 13.62
C ILE A 60 -2.42 9.54 12.58
N HIS A 61 -2.60 9.23 11.30
CA HIS A 61 -1.82 9.83 10.21
C HIS A 61 -2.60 9.84 8.90
N ARG A 62 -2.33 10.83 8.05
CA ARG A 62 -2.85 10.92 6.67
C ARG A 62 -1.69 11.22 5.73
N LEU A 63 -1.45 10.34 4.77
CA LEU A 63 -0.49 10.53 3.69
C LEU A 63 -1.25 10.91 2.40
N PRO A 64 -1.35 12.20 2.05
CA PRO A 64 -1.94 12.61 0.78
C PRO A 64 -1.07 12.19 -0.40
N MET A 65 -1.71 11.78 -1.50
CA MET A 65 -1.02 11.54 -2.77
C MET A 65 -0.65 12.86 -3.45
N LEU A 66 0.18 12.75 -4.49
CA LEU A 66 0.72 13.92 -5.17
C LEU A 66 -0.23 14.53 -6.21
N TYR A 67 -1.18 13.76 -6.72
CA TYR A 67 -2.03 14.18 -7.83
C TYR A 67 -3.53 14.01 -7.52
N LEU A 68 -4.34 14.89 -8.11
CA LEU A 68 -5.80 14.79 -8.08
C LEU A 68 -6.29 13.69 -9.03
N ASN A 69 -7.47 13.14 -8.73
CA ASN A 69 -8.21 12.21 -9.58
C ASN A 69 -7.45 10.91 -9.92
N ASP A 70 -6.65 10.41 -8.99
CA ASP A 70 -5.92 9.15 -9.15
C ASP A 70 -6.77 7.90 -8.88
N GLU A 71 -7.83 8.03 -8.08
CA GLU A 71 -8.79 6.96 -7.78
C GLU A 71 -8.12 5.69 -7.18
N LEU A 72 -7.60 5.82 -5.96
CA LEU A 72 -6.92 4.75 -5.22
C LEU A 72 -7.92 3.70 -4.69
N HIS A 73 -8.25 2.70 -5.51
CA HIS A 73 -9.25 1.69 -5.15
C HIS A 73 -8.73 0.48 -4.35
N HIS A 74 -7.51 0.02 -4.63
CA HIS A 74 -6.96 -1.19 -4.02
C HIS A 74 -5.52 -0.97 -3.57
N ALA A 75 -5.14 -1.73 -2.53
CA ALA A 75 -3.79 -1.75 -1.99
C ALA A 75 -3.32 -3.19 -1.83
N GLY A 76 -2.03 -3.42 -2.03
CA GLY A 76 -1.38 -4.69 -1.78
C GLY A 76 -0.01 -4.51 -1.12
N TRP A 77 0.47 -5.56 -0.45
CA TRP A 77 1.82 -5.59 0.09
C TRP A 77 2.85 -6.02 -0.96
N SER A 78 4.07 -5.49 -0.89
CA SER A 78 5.18 -5.90 -1.76
C SER A 78 5.58 -7.37 -1.62
N ALA A 79 5.38 -7.95 -0.43
CA ALA A 79 5.58 -9.36 -0.15
C ALA A 79 4.59 -9.80 0.95
N CYS A 80 4.18 -11.07 0.92
CA CYS A 80 3.22 -11.63 1.88
C CYS A 80 3.56 -13.12 2.14
N SER A 81 2.63 -13.87 2.74
CA SER A 81 2.80 -15.29 3.04
C SER A 81 3.16 -16.17 1.84
N SER A 82 2.91 -15.74 0.60
CA SER A 82 3.40 -16.46 -0.60
C SER A 82 4.93 -16.46 -0.73
N SER A 83 5.61 -15.59 0.01
CA SER A 83 7.07 -15.51 0.13
C SER A 83 7.57 -16.07 1.46
N PHE A 84 6.75 -16.84 2.18
CA PHE A 84 7.18 -17.52 3.39
C PHE A 84 8.40 -18.41 3.09
N GLY A 85 9.39 -18.39 3.99
CA GLY A 85 10.69 -19.02 3.84
C GLY A 85 11.75 -18.17 3.11
N ASP A 86 11.36 -17.11 2.38
CA ASP A 86 12.31 -16.25 1.67
C ASP A 86 12.74 -15.06 2.56
N THR A 87 13.88 -15.20 3.22
CA THR A 87 14.46 -14.17 4.10
C THR A 87 14.97 -12.93 3.37
N SER A 88 15.11 -12.99 2.03
CA SER A 88 15.49 -11.83 1.23
C SER A 88 14.34 -10.85 1.02
N LYS A 89 13.10 -11.26 1.31
CA LYS A 89 11.88 -10.46 1.13
C LYS A 89 11.40 -9.90 2.45
N ARG A 90 10.75 -8.74 2.38
CA ARG A 90 10.10 -8.10 3.54
C ARG A 90 8.74 -7.53 3.14
N ARG A 91 7.77 -7.68 4.03
CA ARG A 91 6.46 -7.01 3.95
C ARG A 91 6.60 -5.60 4.52
N ASN A 92 7.18 -4.70 3.73
CA ASN A 92 7.64 -3.40 4.20
C ASN A 92 7.22 -2.23 3.29
N ARG A 93 6.54 -2.52 2.18
CA ARG A 93 5.99 -1.52 1.26
C ARG A 93 4.54 -1.84 0.92
N LEU A 94 3.71 -0.80 0.87
CA LEU A 94 2.39 -0.85 0.26
C LEU A 94 2.48 -0.38 -1.20
N VAL A 95 1.82 -1.11 -2.09
CA VAL A 95 1.70 -0.83 -3.51
C VAL A 95 0.26 -0.38 -3.77
N LEU A 96 0.09 0.85 -4.23
CA LEU A 96 -1.21 1.48 -4.47
C LEU A 96 -1.34 1.87 -5.95
N PRO A 97 -1.96 1.02 -6.79
CA PRO A 97 -2.31 1.38 -8.15
C PRO A 97 -3.41 2.44 -8.16
N ALA A 98 -3.25 3.45 -9.02
CA ALA A 98 -4.21 4.52 -9.27
C ALA A 98 -5.02 4.20 -10.52
N LEU A 99 -6.33 3.95 -10.37
CA LEU A 99 -7.21 3.55 -11.47
C LEU A 99 -7.40 4.69 -12.48
N GLY A 100 -7.55 5.93 -12.00
CA GLY A 100 -7.83 7.10 -12.81
C GLY A 100 -6.63 7.60 -13.65
N SER A 101 -5.40 7.24 -13.28
CA SER A 101 -4.20 7.84 -13.88
C SER A 101 -3.11 6.85 -14.33
N THR A 102 -3.29 5.54 -14.09
CA THR A 102 -2.29 4.49 -14.34
C THR A 102 -0.98 4.63 -13.57
N ARG A 103 -0.91 5.56 -12.59
CA ARG A 103 0.23 5.68 -11.67
C ARG A 103 0.25 4.52 -10.68
N ILE A 104 1.44 4.22 -10.17
CA ILE A 104 1.60 3.28 -9.06
C ILE A 104 2.39 3.97 -7.96
N TYR A 105 1.80 4.09 -6.79
CA TYR A 105 2.46 4.61 -5.60
C TYR A 105 3.05 3.47 -4.79
N ILE A 106 4.30 3.64 -4.37
CA ILE A 106 4.98 2.76 -3.43
C ILE A 106 5.14 3.55 -2.13
N VAL A 107 4.58 3.03 -1.04
CA VAL A 107 4.60 3.64 0.29
C VAL A 107 5.51 2.83 1.21
N ASP A 108 6.41 3.50 1.92
CA ASP A 108 7.26 2.94 2.96
C ASP A 108 6.52 2.90 4.29
N THR A 109 6.37 1.70 4.84
CA THR A 109 5.73 1.44 6.15
C THR A 109 6.73 0.89 7.16
N GLU A 110 8.02 0.78 6.82
CA GLU A 110 9.04 0.18 7.68
C GLU A 110 9.71 1.21 8.57
N THR A 111 10.01 2.37 8.00
CA THR A 111 10.74 3.42 8.72
C THR A 111 9.91 3.97 9.87
N ASP A 112 8.62 4.21 9.63
CA ASP A 112 7.65 4.57 10.64
C ASP A 112 6.27 4.01 10.25
N PRO A 113 5.81 2.91 10.88
CA PRO A 113 4.50 2.35 10.61
C PRO A 113 3.34 3.27 11.00
N LEU A 114 3.54 4.17 11.98
CA LEU A 114 2.52 5.11 12.45
C LEU A 114 2.35 6.27 11.46
N ALA A 115 3.44 6.69 10.82
CA ALA A 115 3.46 7.73 9.79
C ALA A 115 4.13 7.25 8.49
N PRO A 116 3.46 6.40 7.68
CA PRO A 116 3.98 5.94 6.41
C PRO A 116 4.27 7.11 5.47
N ARG A 117 5.25 6.91 4.58
CA ARG A 117 5.69 7.96 3.65
C ARG A 117 5.82 7.45 2.24
N LEU A 118 5.73 8.37 1.29
CA LEU A 118 5.90 8.03 -0.11
C LEU A 118 7.36 7.60 -0.39
N PHE A 119 7.53 6.41 -0.96
CA PHE A 119 8.84 5.87 -1.35
C PHE A 119 9.14 6.11 -2.82
N LYS A 120 8.16 5.85 -3.70
CA LYS A 120 8.31 6.02 -5.16
C LYS A 120 6.94 6.20 -5.83
N VAL A 121 6.92 6.93 -6.94
CA VAL A 121 5.79 6.95 -7.87
C VAL A 121 6.25 6.44 -9.23
N GLY A 122 5.61 5.38 -9.72
CA GLY A 122 5.73 4.95 -11.11
C GLY A 122 4.83 5.83 -11.97
N LEU A 123 5.44 6.58 -12.89
CA LEU A 123 4.71 7.36 -13.89
C LEU A 123 4.34 6.47 -15.08
N PRO A 124 3.24 6.76 -15.79
CA PRO A 124 2.88 6.02 -16.99
C PRO A 124 3.98 6.17 -18.03
N THR A 125 4.54 5.06 -18.50
CA THR A 125 5.35 5.06 -19.71
C THR A 125 4.44 5.37 -20.88
N ARG A 126 4.75 6.41 -21.67
CA ARG A 126 4.03 6.74 -22.90
C ARG A 126 3.94 5.49 -23.77
N ARG A 127 2.72 5.04 -24.10
CA ARG A 127 2.51 4.10 -25.21
C ARG A 127 2.79 4.88 -26.49
N THR A 128 3.93 4.63 -27.15
CA THR A 128 4.08 4.98 -28.56
C THR A 128 3.08 4.11 -29.32
N THR A 129 1.87 4.61 -29.56
CA THR A 129 1.05 4.08 -30.64
C THR A 129 1.82 4.40 -31.92
N GLN A 130 2.56 3.42 -32.43
CA GLN A 130 3.02 3.43 -33.81
C GLN A 130 1.73 3.37 -34.64
N LEU A 131 1.22 4.55 -35.03
CA LEU A 131 0.21 4.62 -36.08
C LEU A 131 0.83 3.90 -37.27
N GLY A 132 0.22 2.80 -37.69
CA GLY A 132 0.60 2.13 -38.91
C GLY A 132 0.56 3.14 -40.04
N SER A 133 1.72 3.44 -40.62
CA SER A 133 1.79 4.09 -41.92
C SER A 133 1.11 3.14 -42.91
N GLY A 134 -0.08 3.54 -43.36
CA GLY A 134 -0.79 2.89 -44.44
C GLY A 134 0.11 2.76 -45.66
N VAL A 135 -0.04 1.62 -46.32
CA VAL A 135 0.58 1.28 -47.59
C VAL A 135 0.02 2.21 -48.66
N GLU A 136 0.88 2.98 -49.34
CA GLU A 136 0.57 3.54 -50.65
C GLU A 136 0.95 2.49 -51.71
N GLY A 137 -0.01 2.15 -52.58
CA GLY A 137 0.12 1.29 -53.75
C GLY A 137 -1.06 1.54 -54.68
#